data_AF-A0A8S9NKM5-F1
#
_entry.id   AF-A0A8S9NKM5-F1
#
_cell.length_a   1.000
_cell.length_b   1.000
_cell.length_c   1.000
_cell.angle_alpha   90.00
_cell.angle_beta   90.00
_cell.angle_gamma   90.00
#
_symmetry.space_group_name_H-M   'P 1'
#
loop_
_entity.id
_entity.type
_entity.pdbx_description
1 polymer ?
#
loop_
_entity_poly.entity_id
_entity_poly.type
_entity_poly.pdbx_seq_one_letter_code
_entity_poly.pdbx_strand_id
1 'polypeptide(L)'
;MDIRRRESKTEASDREKRINEKEQPIKSGIRDRRLGLGKQEEDDYFTAEENIQRRKLDIEIEETEEIAKKREVQAERELKIESDVKEIRKVFYCELCSKQYKTVMEFEGHLDSYDHNHKKRFKEMKEMHGASSRDDRKKREQLRQERELTKMADARKQQQKQQNMQEDPENVPVPIPAKPALAPLVVQDQRKSLKFGFSSKSGSTSKSQPKSSVKKPKLAIASVFGNDSDED
;
A
#
# COMPACT_ATOMS: atom_id res chain seq x y z
N MET A 1 -7.84 -48.64 -70.06
CA MET A 1 -7.57 -49.46 -68.85
C MET A 1 -6.20 -49.09 -68.27
N ASP A 2 -5.87 -47.80 -68.17
CA ASP A 2 -4.46 -47.35 -68.14
C ASP A 2 -4.09 -46.51 -66.91
N ILE A 3 -5.00 -46.42 -65.92
CA ILE A 3 -4.79 -45.62 -64.70
C ILE A 3 -4.00 -46.44 -63.67
N ARG A 4 -4.40 -47.69 -63.42
CA ARG A 4 -3.70 -48.59 -62.46
C ARG A 4 -2.24 -48.89 -62.83
N ARG A 5 -1.85 -48.78 -64.11
CA ARG A 5 -0.47 -49.03 -64.56
C ARG A 5 0.45 -47.82 -64.37
N ARG A 6 -0.10 -46.61 -64.26
CA ARG A 6 0.69 -45.40 -63.93
C ARG A 6 0.93 -45.30 -62.43
N GLU A 7 -0.08 -45.61 -61.62
CA GLU A 7 0.02 -45.60 -60.15
C GLU A 7 1.05 -46.63 -59.63
N SER A 8 1.12 -47.83 -60.23
CA SER A 8 2.13 -48.81 -59.85
C SER A 8 3.57 -48.43 -60.25
N LYS A 9 3.75 -47.60 -61.29
CA LYS A 9 5.07 -47.08 -61.69
C LYS A 9 5.55 -45.96 -60.78
N THR A 10 4.65 -45.11 -60.26
CA THR A 10 5.00 -44.07 -59.29
C THR A 10 5.32 -44.66 -57.93
N GLU A 11 4.55 -45.65 -57.48
CA GLU A 11 4.81 -46.36 -56.22
C GLU A 11 6.12 -47.16 -56.24
N ALA A 12 6.49 -47.73 -57.38
CA ALA A 12 7.78 -48.41 -57.56
C ALA A 12 8.96 -47.43 -57.47
N SER A 13 8.86 -46.26 -58.11
CA SER A 13 9.91 -45.23 -58.05
C SER A 13 10.06 -44.62 -56.65
N ASP A 14 8.96 -44.43 -55.91
CA ASP A 14 8.99 -43.92 -54.54
C ASP A 14 9.46 -44.97 -53.52
N ARG A 15 9.38 -46.27 -53.85
CA ARG A 15 10.05 -47.33 -53.09
C ARG A 15 11.56 -47.36 -53.37
N GLU A 16 11.98 -47.24 -54.62
CA GLU A 16 13.41 -47.15 -54.98
C GLU A 16 14.10 -45.90 -54.41
N LYS A 17 13.43 -44.74 -54.41
CA LYS A 17 13.95 -43.53 -53.77
C LYS A 17 14.13 -43.71 -52.27
N ARG A 18 13.19 -44.39 -51.59
CA ARG A 18 13.30 -44.72 -50.15
C ARG A 18 14.38 -45.75 -49.83
N ILE A 19 14.72 -46.62 -50.78
CA ILE A 19 15.84 -47.57 -50.64
C ILE A 19 17.16 -46.82 -50.81
N ASN A 20 17.30 -45.99 -51.85
CA ASN A 20 18.51 -45.18 -52.08
C ASN A 20 18.72 -44.05 -51.05
N GLU A 21 17.66 -43.53 -50.43
CA GLU A 21 17.75 -42.53 -49.35
C GLU A 21 18.24 -43.16 -48.03
N LYS A 22 17.96 -44.45 -47.81
CA LYS A 22 18.48 -45.23 -46.67
C LYS A 22 19.90 -45.75 -46.91
N GLU A 23 20.30 -45.92 -48.17
CA GLU A 23 21.64 -46.35 -48.57
C GLU A 23 22.56 -45.16 -48.89
N GLN A 24 22.44 -44.04 -48.15
CA GLN A 24 23.54 -43.08 -48.09
C GLN A 24 24.74 -43.84 -47.49
N PRO A 25 25.83 -44.06 -48.25
CA PRO A 25 26.97 -44.80 -47.74
C PRO A 25 27.44 -44.09 -46.48
N ILE A 26 27.47 -44.83 -45.36
CA ILE A 26 28.05 -44.35 -44.11
C ILE A 26 29.43 -43.85 -44.50
N LYS A 27 29.65 -42.53 -44.41
CA LYS A 27 30.96 -41.93 -44.64
C LYS A 27 31.89 -42.69 -43.71
N SER A 28 32.69 -43.58 -44.29
CA SER A 28 33.75 -44.22 -43.54
C SER A 28 34.70 -43.08 -43.23
N GLY A 29 34.58 -42.53 -42.02
CA GLY A 29 35.57 -41.64 -41.46
C GLY A 29 36.93 -42.28 -41.73
N ILE A 30 37.89 -41.46 -42.15
CA ILE A 30 39.23 -41.87 -42.56
C ILE A 30 39.74 -42.84 -41.50
N ARG A 31 39.67 -44.15 -41.79
CA ARG A 31 40.03 -45.19 -40.83
C ARG A 31 41.54 -45.23 -40.80
N ASP A 32 42.12 -44.46 -39.89
CA ASP A 32 43.51 -44.61 -39.58
C ASP A 32 43.67 -46.00 -38.93
N ARG A 33 44.24 -46.97 -39.65
CA ARG A 33 44.35 -48.39 -39.23
C ARG A 33 45.07 -48.59 -37.88
N ARG A 34 45.63 -47.52 -37.33
CA ARG A 34 46.44 -47.43 -36.12
C ARG A 34 45.66 -46.87 -34.92
N LEU A 35 44.55 -46.16 -35.14
CA LEU A 35 43.76 -45.54 -34.10
C LEU A 35 42.41 -46.28 -33.99
N GLY A 36 42.07 -46.78 -32.81
CA GLY A 36 40.87 -47.59 -32.60
C GLY A 36 39.57 -46.84 -32.86
N LEU A 37 38.51 -47.57 -33.22
CA LEU A 37 37.15 -47.03 -33.28
C LEU A 37 36.77 -46.45 -31.91
N GLY A 38 36.27 -45.21 -31.89
CA GLY A 38 35.92 -44.50 -30.66
C GLY A 38 37.03 -43.63 -30.07
N LYS A 39 38.31 -43.92 -30.31
CA LYS A 39 39.40 -43.05 -29.83
C LYS A 39 39.37 -41.68 -30.51
N GLN A 40 38.99 -41.64 -31.78
CA GLN A 40 38.83 -40.37 -32.50
C GLN A 40 37.64 -39.56 -31.94
N GLU A 41 36.54 -40.19 -31.57
CA GLU A 41 35.40 -39.50 -30.94
C GLU A 41 35.74 -38.97 -29.54
N GLU A 42 36.54 -39.72 -28.78
CA GLU A 42 37.06 -39.30 -27.48
C GLU A 42 38.05 -38.14 -27.61
N ASP A 43 39.02 -38.28 -28.52
CA ASP A 43 39.99 -37.22 -28.83
C ASP A 43 39.25 -35.97 -29.33
N ASP A 44 38.25 -36.09 -30.21
CA ASP A 44 37.39 -35.00 -30.69
C ASP A 44 36.57 -34.38 -29.54
N TYR A 45 36.07 -35.15 -28.58
CA TYR A 45 35.33 -34.64 -27.41
C TYR A 45 36.22 -33.84 -26.46
N PHE A 46 37.46 -34.29 -26.25
CA PHE A 46 38.44 -33.59 -25.41
C PHE A 46 39.15 -32.43 -26.14
N THR A 47 39.26 -32.49 -27.47
CA THR A 47 39.82 -31.41 -28.29
C THR A 47 38.80 -30.45 -28.87
N ALA A 48 37.50 -30.74 -28.74
CA ALA A 48 36.44 -29.83 -29.11
C ALA A 48 36.68 -28.48 -28.43
N GLU A 49 36.62 -27.42 -29.23
CA GLU A 49 36.83 -26.06 -28.76
C GLU A 49 35.86 -25.70 -27.64
N GLU A 50 34.67 -26.31 -27.59
CA GLU A 50 33.69 -26.14 -26.51
C GLU A 50 34.15 -26.68 -25.15
N ASN A 51 35.05 -27.67 -25.13
CA ASN A 51 35.57 -28.30 -23.92
C ASN A 51 36.94 -27.71 -23.50
N ILE A 52 37.77 -27.31 -24.47
CA ILE A 52 39.03 -26.60 -24.23
C ILE A 52 38.80 -25.14 -23.84
N GLN A 53 37.76 -24.49 -24.37
CA GLN A 53 37.44 -23.12 -23.98
C GLN A 53 36.95 -23.11 -22.54
N ARG A 54 37.58 -22.27 -21.70
CA ARG A 54 36.99 -21.90 -20.41
C ARG A 54 35.56 -21.44 -20.67
N ARG A 55 34.63 -21.94 -19.87
CA ARG A 55 33.26 -21.38 -19.79
C ARG A 55 33.38 -19.86 -19.73
N LYS A 56 33.01 -19.19 -20.82
CA LYS A 56 33.02 -17.73 -20.90
C LYS A 56 32.14 -17.23 -19.77
N LEU A 57 32.69 -16.35 -18.95
CA LEU A 57 31.93 -15.70 -17.89
C LEU A 57 30.85 -14.84 -18.55
N ASP A 58 29.74 -14.59 -17.86
CA ASP A 58 28.61 -13.78 -18.35
C ASP A 58 28.97 -12.34 -18.76
N ILE A 59 30.24 -11.95 -18.54
CA ILE A 59 30.88 -10.66 -18.84
C ILE A 59 31.60 -10.68 -20.20
N GLU A 60 32.01 -11.85 -20.70
CA GLU A 60 32.74 -12.02 -21.98
C GLU A 60 31.82 -12.46 -23.13
N ILE A 61 30.63 -12.99 -22.83
CA ILE A 61 29.58 -13.19 -23.82
C ILE A 61 29.03 -11.80 -24.13
N GLU A 62 29.35 -11.30 -25.34
CA GLU A 62 28.93 -10.00 -25.83
C GLU A 62 27.46 -9.73 -25.50
N GLU A 63 27.18 -8.51 -25.03
CA GLU A 63 25.86 -7.95 -24.80
C GLU A 63 25.08 -7.86 -26.11
N THR A 64 24.72 -9.01 -26.68
CA THR A 64 23.71 -9.09 -27.71
C THR A 64 22.45 -8.50 -27.11
N GLU A 65 21.77 -7.62 -27.84
CA GLU A 65 20.58 -6.90 -27.36
C GLU A 65 19.51 -7.84 -26.77
N GLU A 66 19.52 -9.11 -27.19
CA GLU A 66 18.67 -10.16 -26.65
C GLU A 66 19.03 -10.62 -25.23
N ILE A 67 20.31 -10.68 -24.87
CA ILE A 67 20.74 -11.00 -23.50
C ILE A 67 20.42 -9.84 -22.57
N ALA A 68 20.59 -8.59 -23.05
CA ALA A 68 20.18 -7.40 -22.31
C ALA A 68 18.66 -7.40 -22.04
N LYS A 69 17.83 -7.64 -23.08
CA LYS A 69 16.37 -7.77 -22.94
C LYS A 69 15.97 -8.93 -22.01
N LYS A 70 16.68 -10.07 -22.04
CA LYS A 70 16.43 -11.19 -21.13
C LYS A 70 16.74 -10.84 -19.67
N ARG A 71 17.84 -10.12 -19.41
CA ARG A 71 18.19 -9.64 -18.06
C ARG A 71 17.20 -8.59 -17.56
N GLU A 72 16.76 -7.68 -18.43
CA GLU A 72 15.75 -6.67 -18.08
C GLU A 72 14.42 -7.33 -17.69
N VAL A 73 13.93 -8.28 -18.50
CA VAL A 73 12.70 -9.04 -18.18
C VAL A 73 12.87 -9.87 -16.89
N GLN A 74 14.06 -10.42 -16.63
CA GLN A 74 14.35 -11.12 -15.38
C GLN A 74 14.35 -10.14 -14.19
N ALA A 75 14.98 -8.98 -14.33
CA ALA A 75 15.01 -7.94 -13.30
C ALA A 75 13.59 -7.44 -13.00
N GLU A 76 12.76 -7.18 -14.01
CA GLU A 76 11.35 -6.81 -13.82
C GLU A 76 10.55 -7.88 -13.08
N ARG A 77 10.77 -9.16 -13.44
CA ARG A 77 10.11 -10.29 -12.76
C ARG A 77 10.55 -10.40 -11.30
N GLU A 78 11.83 -10.28 -11.02
CA GLU A 78 12.38 -10.32 -9.66
C GLU A 78 11.87 -9.14 -8.83
N LEU A 79 11.84 -7.93 -9.39
CA LEU A 79 11.28 -6.74 -8.73
C LEU A 79 9.80 -6.92 -8.38
N LYS A 80 9.02 -7.54 -9.27
CA LYS A 80 7.61 -7.87 -9.00
C LYS A 80 7.47 -8.92 -7.91
N ILE A 81 8.27 -9.99 -7.96
CA ILE A 81 8.27 -11.00 -6.90
C ILE A 81 8.68 -10.37 -5.56
N GLU A 82 9.65 -9.46 -5.57
CA GLU A 82 10.04 -8.73 -4.36
C GLU A 82 8.94 -7.83 -3.81
N SER A 83 8.19 -7.11 -4.66
CA SER A 83 7.06 -6.29 -4.20
C SER A 83 6.00 -7.18 -3.55
N ASP A 84 5.65 -8.30 -4.20
CA ASP A 84 4.63 -9.22 -3.72
C ASP A 84 5.07 -9.88 -2.39
N VAL A 85 6.33 -10.31 -2.29
CA VAL A 85 6.90 -10.84 -1.05
C VAL A 85 6.91 -9.79 0.06
N LYS A 86 7.20 -8.52 -0.26
CA LYS A 86 7.13 -7.42 0.72
C LYS A 86 5.70 -7.19 1.18
N GLU A 87 4.70 -7.28 0.31
CA GLU A 87 3.28 -7.17 0.69
C GLU A 87 2.85 -8.34 1.59
N ILE A 88 3.18 -9.57 1.21
CA ILE A 88 2.88 -10.77 2.00
C ILE A 88 3.53 -10.68 3.40
N ARG A 89 4.79 -10.25 3.49
CA ARG A 89 5.50 -10.06 4.77
C ARG A 89 4.90 -8.99 5.67
N LYS A 90 4.21 -7.99 5.11
CA LYS A 90 3.48 -6.96 5.87
C LYS A 90 2.21 -7.54 6.49
N VAL A 91 1.53 -8.47 5.81
CA VAL A 91 0.32 -9.12 6.33
C VAL A 91 0.62 -9.98 7.55
N PHE A 92 1.78 -10.66 7.60
CA PHE A 92 2.20 -11.47 8.73
C PHE A 92 2.85 -10.70 9.90
N TYR A 93 2.60 -9.39 9.99
CA TYR A 93 3.13 -8.56 11.07
C TYR A 93 2.03 -8.16 12.06
N CYS A 94 2.28 -8.39 13.35
CA CYS A 94 1.41 -7.92 14.42
C CYS A 94 1.91 -6.61 15.02
N GLU A 95 1.15 -5.53 14.84
CA GLU A 95 1.49 -4.20 15.40
C GLU A 95 1.40 -4.13 16.93
N LEU A 96 0.53 -4.94 17.56
CA LEU A 96 0.32 -4.91 19.02
C LEU A 96 1.50 -5.50 19.79
N CYS A 97 2.10 -6.53 19.21
CA CYS A 97 3.18 -7.29 19.80
C CYS A 97 4.53 -7.00 19.15
N SER A 98 4.56 -6.21 18.06
CA SER A 98 5.73 -5.91 17.25
C SER A 98 6.51 -7.17 16.87
N LYS A 99 5.79 -8.19 16.38
CA LYS A 99 6.33 -9.49 16.00
C LYS A 99 6.00 -9.77 14.54
N GLN A 100 7.00 -10.23 13.79
CA GLN A 100 6.83 -10.67 12.41
C GLN A 100 6.84 -12.20 12.38
N TYR A 101 5.87 -12.77 11.68
CA TYR A 101 5.69 -14.20 11.51
C TYR A 101 6.04 -14.60 10.07
N LYS A 102 6.52 -15.84 9.91
CA LYS A 102 6.95 -16.37 8.59
C LYS A 102 5.84 -17.16 7.91
N THR A 103 4.99 -17.80 8.70
CA THR A 103 3.93 -18.69 8.22
C THR A 103 2.55 -18.19 8.66
N VAL A 104 1.53 -18.53 7.87
CA VAL A 104 0.12 -18.20 8.17
C VAL A 104 -0.30 -18.80 9.50
N MET A 105 0.04 -20.08 9.73
CA MET A 105 -0.37 -20.81 10.93
C MET A 105 0.18 -20.21 12.22
N GLU A 106 1.44 -19.75 12.22
CA GLU A 106 2.03 -19.08 13.38
C GLU A 106 1.35 -17.73 13.66
N PHE A 107 0.99 -17.01 12.60
CA PHE A 107 0.31 -15.73 12.72
C PHE A 107 -1.11 -15.90 13.28
N GLU A 108 -1.89 -16.84 12.77
CA GLU A 108 -3.22 -17.17 13.28
C GLU A 108 -3.17 -17.64 14.73
N GLY A 109 -2.27 -18.57 15.06
CA GLY A 109 -2.07 -19.02 16.44
C GLY A 109 -1.66 -17.88 17.39
N HIS A 110 -0.93 -16.88 16.89
CA HIS A 110 -0.64 -15.68 17.66
C HIS A 110 -1.88 -14.81 17.91
N LEU A 111 -2.72 -14.59 16.89
CA LEU A 111 -3.94 -13.80 17.04
C LEU A 111 -4.89 -14.38 18.10
N ASP A 112 -4.94 -15.70 18.20
CA ASP A 112 -5.75 -16.42 19.19
C ASP A 112 -5.07 -16.57 20.56
N SER A 113 -3.77 -16.28 20.64
CA SER A 113 -3.01 -16.41 21.89
C SER A 113 -3.53 -15.44 22.97
N TYR A 114 -3.53 -15.91 24.22
CA TYR A 114 -4.02 -15.15 25.37
C TYR A 114 -3.34 -13.78 25.53
N ASP A 115 -2.01 -13.74 25.41
CA ASP A 115 -1.22 -12.50 25.51
C ASP A 115 -1.63 -11.47 24.45
N HIS A 116 -1.83 -11.92 23.21
CA HIS A 116 -2.27 -11.06 22.12
C HIS A 116 -3.65 -10.47 22.38
N ASN A 117 -4.62 -11.30 22.76
CA ASN A 117 -6.00 -10.87 23.02
C ASN A 117 -6.06 -9.88 24.19
N HIS A 118 -5.26 -10.10 25.23
CA HIS A 118 -5.14 -9.14 26.32
C HIS A 118 -4.62 -7.79 25.83
N LYS A 119 -3.52 -7.78 25.08
CA LYS A 119 -2.93 -6.55 24.56
C LYS A 119 -3.85 -5.81 23.58
N LYS A 120 -4.62 -6.55 22.79
CA LYS A 120 -5.67 -6.03 21.92
C LYS A 120 -6.74 -5.29 22.74
N ARG A 121 -7.33 -5.95 23.75
CA ARG A 121 -8.32 -5.33 24.63
C ARG A 121 -7.78 -4.11 25.38
N PHE A 122 -6.52 -4.16 25.83
CA PHE A 122 -5.89 -3.02 26.48
C PHE A 122 -5.71 -1.82 25.53
N LYS A 123 -5.32 -2.05 24.27
CA LYS A 123 -5.23 -0.99 23.26
C LYS A 123 -6.59 -0.40 22.96
N GLU A 124 -7.62 -1.22 22.74
CA GLU A 124 -9.00 -0.78 22.50
C GLU A 124 -9.53 0.06 23.67
N MET A 125 -9.33 -0.39 24.91
CA MET A 125 -9.70 0.38 26.11
C MET A 125 -8.96 1.72 26.19
N LYS A 126 -7.64 1.71 25.92
CA LYS A 126 -6.83 2.93 25.93
C LYS A 126 -7.21 3.89 24.81
N GLU A 127 -7.61 3.39 23.65
CA GLU A 127 -8.06 4.20 22.53
C GLU A 127 -9.41 4.84 22.83
N MET A 128 -10.38 4.09 23.34
CA MET A 128 -11.69 4.65 23.71
C MET A 128 -11.57 5.73 24.81
N HIS A 129 -10.79 5.48 25.86
CA HIS A 129 -10.63 6.44 26.95
C HIS A 129 -9.63 7.56 26.63
N GLY A 130 -8.59 7.25 25.86
CA GLY A 130 -7.51 8.17 25.52
C GLY A 130 -7.79 9.05 24.32
N ALA A 131 -8.53 8.57 23.31
CA ALA A 131 -8.92 9.37 22.15
C ALA A 131 -9.91 10.45 22.58
N SER A 132 -10.96 10.13 23.35
CA SER A 132 -11.89 11.13 23.86
C SER A 132 -11.17 12.24 24.65
N SER A 133 -10.29 11.87 25.59
CA SER A 133 -9.58 12.87 26.41
C SER A 133 -8.56 13.71 25.61
N ARG A 134 -7.84 13.11 24.66
CA ARG A 134 -6.86 13.83 23.83
C ARG A 134 -7.53 14.69 22.76
N ASP A 135 -8.61 14.22 22.16
CA ASP A 135 -9.32 14.94 21.12
C ASP A 135 -10.11 16.12 21.70
N ASP A 136 -10.68 15.99 22.90
CA ASP A 136 -11.27 17.13 23.61
C ASP A 136 -10.23 18.22 23.93
N ARG A 137 -9.02 17.82 24.32
CA ARG A 137 -7.91 18.75 24.57
C ARG A 137 -7.44 19.43 23.28
N LYS A 138 -7.26 18.68 22.20
CA LYS A 138 -6.87 19.21 20.88
C LYS A 138 -7.94 20.14 20.30
N LYS A 139 -9.22 19.77 20.38
CA LYS A 139 -10.34 20.59 19.93
C LYS A 139 -10.41 21.91 20.69
N ARG A 140 -10.18 21.88 22.01
CA ARG A 140 -10.11 23.10 22.83
C ARG A 140 -8.92 23.99 22.45
N GLU A 141 -7.78 23.41 22.07
CA GLU A 141 -6.61 24.15 21.63
C GLU A 141 -6.80 24.75 20.22
N GLN A 142 -7.34 23.98 19.28
CA GLN A 142 -7.73 24.44 17.95
C GLN A 142 -8.73 25.58 18.02
N LEU A 143 -9.74 25.50 18.90
CA LEU A 143 -10.71 26.57 19.09
C LEU A 143 -10.07 27.88 19.58
N ARG A 144 -8.98 27.80 20.37
CA ARG A 144 -8.23 29.00 20.79
C ARG A 144 -7.49 29.60 19.60
N GLN A 145 -6.79 28.77 18.83
CA GLN A 145 -6.05 29.21 17.63
C GLN A 145 -6.98 29.81 16.59
N GLU A 146 -8.13 29.18 16.33
CA GLU A 146 -9.14 29.69 15.38
C GLU A 146 -9.72 31.03 15.85
N ARG A 147 -9.96 31.19 17.16
CA ARG A 147 -10.42 32.47 17.71
C ARG A 147 -9.37 33.58 17.57
N GLU A 148 -8.09 33.26 17.73
CA GLU A 148 -7.00 34.21 17.53
C GLU A 148 -6.85 34.60 16.06
N LEU A 149 -6.90 33.62 15.15
CA LEU A 149 -6.87 33.84 13.70
C LEU A 149 -8.06 34.67 13.22
N THR A 150 -9.27 34.38 13.73
CA THR A 150 -10.48 35.15 13.41
C THR A 150 -10.35 36.59 13.87
N LYS A 151 -9.88 36.81 15.11
CA LYS A 151 -9.64 38.16 15.66
C LYS A 151 -8.58 38.93 14.86
N MET A 152 -7.53 38.26 14.36
CA MET A 152 -6.52 38.87 13.50
C MET A 152 -7.07 39.22 12.12
N ALA A 153 -7.90 38.34 11.53
CA ALA A 153 -8.56 38.57 10.25
C ALA A 153 -9.54 39.76 10.33
N ASP A 154 -10.32 39.87 11.41
CA ASP A 154 -11.24 40.98 11.63
C ASP A 154 -10.49 42.31 11.81
N ALA A 155 -9.39 42.31 12.57
CA ALA A 155 -8.53 43.48 12.71
C ALA A 155 -7.96 43.94 11.36
N ARG A 156 -7.51 43.00 10.51
CA ARG A 156 -7.03 43.29 9.16
C ARG A 156 -8.12 43.88 8.26
N LYS A 157 -9.35 43.36 8.35
CA LYS A 157 -10.50 43.88 7.59
C LYS A 157 -10.88 45.31 8.02
N GLN A 158 -10.77 45.63 9.31
CA GLN A 158 -10.99 46.99 9.80
C GLN A 158 -9.93 47.97 9.30
N GLN A 159 -8.65 47.57 9.26
CA GLN A 159 -7.58 48.39 8.69
C GLN A 159 -7.81 48.69 7.21
N GLN A 160 -8.23 47.70 6.42
CA GLN A 160 -8.58 47.92 5.00
C GLN A 160 -9.74 48.90 4.84
N LYS A 161 -10.78 48.83 5.69
CA LYS A 161 -11.88 49.79 5.66
C LYS A 161 -11.45 51.21 6.03
N GLN A 162 -10.56 51.37 7.00
CA GLN A 162 -10.04 52.70 7.36
C GLN A 162 -9.20 53.30 6.24
N GLN A 163 -8.38 52.50 5.55
CA GLN A 163 -7.64 52.96 4.37
C GLN A 163 -8.59 53.41 3.24
N ASN A 164 -9.71 52.70 3.04
CA ASN A 164 -10.69 53.04 2.00
C ASN A 164 -11.59 54.24 2.37
N MET A 165 -11.58 54.70 3.63
CA MET A 165 -12.35 55.86 4.11
C MET A 165 -11.50 57.15 4.18
N GLN A 166 -10.19 57.09 3.88
CA GLN A 166 -9.27 58.22 3.94
C GLN A 166 -9.07 58.90 2.56
N GLU A 167 -9.81 58.50 1.53
CA GLU A 167 -9.79 59.16 0.22
C GLU A 167 -11.06 60.01 0.03
N ASP A 168 -11.15 61.16 0.73
CA ASP A 168 -12.03 62.31 0.40
C ASP A 168 -11.66 63.53 1.30
N PRO A 169 -10.97 64.59 0.81
CA PRO A 169 -10.88 65.90 1.47
C PRO A 169 -12.00 66.81 0.92
N GLU A 170 -12.60 67.80 1.59
CA GLU A 170 -12.01 68.91 2.33
C GLU A 170 -13.17 69.82 2.86
N ASN A 171 -12.88 70.63 3.88
CA ASN A 171 -13.41 71.99 4.15
C ASN A 171 -14.11 72.21 5.52
N VAL A 172 -13.51 73.14 6.28
CA VAL A 172 -13.87 73.63 7.63
C VAL A 172 -14.28 75.12 7.47
N PRO A 173 -15.15 75.71 8.32
CA PRO A 173 -14.57 76.62 9.32
C PRO A 173 -15.30 76.69 10.68
N VAL A 174 -14.54 77.07 11.71
CA VAL A 174 -14.90 77.54 13.08
C VAL A 174 -14.52 79.05 13.08
N PRO A 175 -14.92 80.03 13.98
CA PRO A 175 -14.92 79.84 15.44
C PRO A 175 -15.59 80.85 16.47
N ILE A 176 -15.40 80.52 17.78
CA ILE A 176 -15.27 81.29 19.07
C ILE A 176 -16.49 81.80 19.93
N PRO A 177 -16.38 82.21 21.24
CA PRO A 177 -16.70 81.41 22.45
C PRO A 177 -17.52 82.13 23.58
N ALA A 178 -17.85 81.42 24.69
CA ALA A 178 -17.92 82.01 26.06
C ALA A 178 -17.94 80.92 27.17
N LYS A 179 -17.21 81.16 28.27
CA LYS A 179 -17.28 80.47 29.60
C LYS A 179 -18.06 81.38 30.58
N PRO A 180 -18.26 81.10 31.91
CA PRO A 180 -17.86 79.97 32.78
C PRO A 180 -18.94 79.46 33.79
N ALA A 181 -18.69 78.34 34.51
CA ALA A 181 -18.90 78.17 35.98
C ALA A 181 -18.82 76.70 36.48
N LEU A 182 -17.89 76.46 37.42
CA LEU A 182 -17.94 75.71 38.69
C LEU A 182 -18.62 74.32 38.81
N ALA A 183 -17.77 73.31 39.13
CA ALA A 183 -17.85 72.05 39.92
C ALA A 183 -19.20 71.53 40.52
N PRO A 184 -19.35 70.21 40.91
CA PRO A 184 -18.30 69.24 41.24
C PRO A 184 -18.44 67.80 40.68
N LEU A 185 -17.34 67.06 40.87
CA LEU A 185 -17.13 65.63 40.68
C LEU A 185 -18.21 64.74 41.35
N VAL A 186 -18.78 63.81 40.57
CA VAL A 186 -19.42 62.59 41.08
C VAL A 186 -18.73 61.39 40.43
N VAL A 187 -17.95 60.69 41.22
CA VAL A 187 -17.36 59.39 40.92
C VAL A 187 -18.48 58.35 41.05
N GLN A 188 -18.86 57.71 39.94
CA GLN A 188 -19.78 56.58 39.94
C GLN A 188 -19.01 55.29 39.65
N ASP A 189 -18.50 54.67 40.71
CA ASP A 189 -17.78 53.40 40.67
C ASP A 189 -18.79 52.24 40.64
N GLN A 190 -19.24 51.84 39.43
CA GLN A 190 -20.01 50.60 39.25
C GLN A 190 -19.08 49.45 38.84
N ARG A 191 -18.37 48.87 39.81
CA ARG A 191 -17.79 47.54 39.62
C ARG A 191 -18.88 46.50 39.78
N LYS A 192 -19.38 46.01 38.64
CA LYS A 192 -20.14 44.76 38.54
C LYS A 192 -19.22 43.61 38.98
N SER A 193 -19.40 43.12 40.20
CA SER A 193 -18.74 41.90 40.66
C SER A 193 -19.26 40.71 39.86
N LEU A 194 -18.51 40.25 38.85
CA LEU A 194 -18.77 38.94 38.26
C LEU A 194 -18.32 37.88 39.26
N LYS A 195 -19.33 37.20 39.81
CA LYS A 195 -19.23 36.15 40.82
C LYS A 195 -18.72 34.87 40.14
N PHE A 196 -17.42 34.61 40.22
CA PHE A 196 -16.84 33.31 39.87
C PHE A 196 -17.14 32.31 41.00
N GLY A 197 -18.26 31.59 40.87
CA GLY A 197 -18.65 30.50 41.76
C GLY A 197 -18.16 29.15 41.24
N PHE A 198 -17.05 28.67 41.79
CA PHE A 198 -16.65 27.25 41.73
C PHE A 198 -17.50 26.49 42.77
N SER A 199 -18.69 26.01 42.37
CA SER A 199 -19.50 25.14 43.22
C SER A 199 -19.16 23.68 42.94
N SER A 200 -18.31 23.12 43.80
CA SER A 200 -18.10 21.68 43.96
C SER A 200 -19.37 21.01 44.48
N LYS A 201 -20.09 20.28 43.62
CA LYS A 201 -21.13 19.33 44.06
C LYS A 201 -20.50 17.97 44.31
N SER A 202 -20.17 17.73 45.58
CA SER A 202 -19.94 16.42 46.16
C SER A 202 -21.28 15.74 46.47
N GLY A 203 -21.48 14.54 45.91
CA GLY A 203 -22.16 13.39 46.52
C GLY A 203 -23.65 13.49 46.84
N SER A 204 -24.46 12.63 46.20
CA SER A 204 -25.49 11.84 46.87
C SER A 204 -25.98 10.71 45.95
N THR A 205 -25.72 9.50 46.41
CA THR A 205 -26.25 8.22 45.97
C THR A 205 -27.77 8.16 46.13
N SER A 206 -28.49 7.59 45.15
CA SER A 206 -29.75 6.90 45.45
C SER A 206 -30.03 5.79 44.44
N LYS A 207 -30.28 4.62 45.02
CA LYS A 207 -30.52 3.31 44.46
C LYS A 207 -31.99 3.16 44.03
N SER A 208 -32.24 2.65 42.83
CA SER A 208 -33.47 1.90 42.52
C SER A 208 -33.33 1.06 41.23
N GLN A 209 -33.38 -0.25 41.43
CA GLN A 209 -33.92 -1.28 40.53
C GLN A 209 -35.23 -1.74 41.22
N PRO A 210 -36.25 -2.33 40.56
CA PRO A 210 -36.01 -3.46 39.65
C PRO A 210 -37.07 -3.79 38.55
N LYS A 211 -36.68 -4.73 37.67
CA LYS A 211 -37.43 -5.68 36.81
C LYS A 211 -38.38 -5.17 35.70
N SER A 212 -38.09 -5.58 34.46
CA SER A 212 -38.90 -6.59 33.75
C SER A 212 -38.25 -7.04 32.44
N SER A 213 -38.50 -8.30 32.11
CA SER A 213 -37.98 -9.12 31.02
C SER A 213 -38.72 -8.89 29.70
N VAL A 214 -38.02 -8.60 28.60
CA VAL A 214 -38.55 -8.82 27.24
C VAL A 214 -37.47 -9.41 26.33
N LYS A 215 -37.91 -10.39 25.56
CA LYS A 215 -37.18 -11.40 24.77
C LYS A 215 -36.55 -10.82 23.49
N LYS A 216 -35.40 -11.35 23.10
CA LYS A 216 -34.80 -11.22 21.76
C LYS A 216 -35.59 -12.03 20.72
N PRO A 217 -35.68 -11.57 19.46
CA PRO A 217 -35.65 -12.48 18.33
C PRO A 217 -34.30 -12.43 17.59
N LYS A 218 -33.92 -13.60 17.06
CA LYS A 218 -32.70 -13.87 16.29
C LYS A 218 -32.79 -13.29 14.87
N LEU A 219 -31.64 -12.90 14.33
CA LEU A 219 -31.45 -12.49 12.93
C LEU A 219 -31.63 -13.68 11.96
N ALA A 220 -32.20 -13.40 10.79
CA ALA A 220 -31.97 -14.17 9.57
C ALA A 220 -31.43 -13.19 8.52
N ILE A 221 -30.15 -13.32 8.18
CA ILE A 221 -29.54 -12.66 7.02
C ILE A 221 -29.59 -13.71 5.91
N ALA A 222 -30.31 -13.41 4.84
CA ALA A 222 -30.39 -14.25 3.66
C ALA A 222 -29.03 -14.24 2.94
N SER A 223 -28.54 -15.43 2.61
CA SER A 223 -27.39 -15.68 1.75
C SER A 223 -27.72 -15.21 0.32
N VAL A 224 -26.91 -14.28 -0.21
CA VAL A 224 -26.96 -13.79 -1.60
C VAL A 224 -25.68 -14.24 -2.30
N PHE A 225 -25.45 -15.55 -2.36
CA PHE A 225 -24.48 -16.15 -3.28
C PHE A 225 -25.09 -17.47 -3.77
N GLY A 226 -25.73 -17.39 -4.94
CA GLY A 226 -26.16 -18.54 -5.70
C GLY A 226 -24.95 -19.24 -6.30
N ASN A 227 -24.88 -20.53 -6.04
CA ASN A 227 -24.00 -21.52 -6.61
C ASN A 227 -24.32 -21.65 -8.11
N ASP A 228 -23.44 -21.15 -8.98
CA ASP A 228 -23.46 -21.41 -10.43
C ASP A 228 -22.27 -22.32 -10.75
N SER A 229 -22.53 -23.62 -10.73
CA SER A 229 -21.63 -24.68 -11.18
C SER A 229 -22.51 -25.89 -11.47
N ASP A 230 -23.11 -25.88 -12.65
CA ASP A 230 -23.60 -27.08 -13.32
C ASP A 230 -22.59 -27.42 -14.42
N GLU A 231 -21.98 -28.61 -14.28
CA GLU A 231 -21.31 -29.35 -15.33
C GLU A 231 -22.37 -29.93 -16.28
N ASP A 232 -22.25 -29.66 -17.59
CA ASP A 232 -22.50 -30.58 -18.70
C ASP A 232 -22.09 -29.91 -20.04
#